data_AF-A0A4Y2WYG4-F1
#
_entry.id   AF-A0A4Y2WYG4-F1
#
_cell.length_a   1.000
_cell.length_b   1.000
_cell.length_c   1.000
_cell.angle_alpha   90.00
_cell.angle_beta   90.00
_cell.angle_gamma   90.00
#
_symmetry.space_group_name_H-M   'P 1'
#
loop_
_entity.id
_entity.type
_entity.pdbx_description
1 polymer ?
#
loop_
_entity_poly.entity_id
_entity_poly.type
_entity_poly.pdbx_seq_one_letter_code
_entity_poly.pdbx_strand_id
1 'polypeptide(L)'
;MSDLKDILNSYQPACVALQETHLKPENSFRLHGYTVFRKDHPGYRASGGVALLISNNIPSSLLTLNTPFQAIAAQIFTHKLITVCSLYLPPNTQIGQTNLNNLMLQLP
;
A
#
# COMPACT_ATOMS: atom_id res chain seq x y z
N MET A 1 3.05 -18.24 12.41
CA MET A 1 3.63 -17.77 11.12
C MET A 1 2.99 -18.67 10.07
N SER A 2 2.06 -18.21 9.22
CA SER A 2 1.95 -16.86 8.68
C SER A 2 0.70 -16.69 7.80
N ASP A 3 -0.41 -16.26 8.38
CA ASP A 3 -1.70 -16.06 7.68
C ASP A 3 -1.55 -15.31 6.35
N LEU A 4 -0.72 -14.27 6.31
CA LEU A 4 -0.45 -13.55 5.06
C LEU A 4 0.28 -14.40 4.01
N LYS A 5 1.32 -15.18 4.37
CA LYS A 5 2.00 -16.03 3.39
C LYS A 5 1.07 -17.15 2.93
N ASP A 6 0.23 -17.67 3.80
CA ASP A 6 -0.73 -18.72 3.47
C ASP A 6 -1.78 -18.20 2.48
N ILE A 7 -2.27 -16.98 2.68
CA ILE A 7 -3.13 -16.27 1.71
C ILE A 7 -2.40 -16.06 0.38
N LEU A 8 -1.16 -15.56 0.40
CA LEU A 8 -0.40 -15.30 -0.83
C LEU A 8 -0.14 -16.60 -1.61
N ASN A 9 0.20 -17.68 -0.92
CA ASN A 9 0.44 -18.98 -1.55
C ASN A 9 -0.84 -19.62 -2.09
N SER A 10 -1.96 -19.48 -1.36
CA SER A 10 -3.24 -20.10 -1.73
C SER A 10 -3.92 -19.39 -2.90
N TYR A 11 -3.87 -18.05 -2.92
CA TYR A 11 -4.63 -17.24 -3.89
C TYR A 11 -3.77 -16.63 -5.00
N GLN A 12 -2.45 -16.53 -4.80
CA GLN A 12 -1.53 -15.89 -5.74
C GLN A 12 -2.05 -14.56 -6.30
N PRO A 13 -2.52 -13.62 -5.45
CA PRO A 13 -3.15 -12.40 -5.91
C PRO A 13 -2.21 -11.55 -6.75
N ALA A 14 -2.78 -10.83 -7.73
CA ALA A 14 -2.04 -9.86 -8.54
C ALA A 14 -1.45 -8.71 -7.68
N CYS A 15 -2.22 -8.23 -6.71
CA CYS A 15 -1.85 -7.18 -5.79
C CYS A 15 -2.59 -7.36 -4.46
N VAL A 16 -1.92 -7.05 -3.35
CA VAL A 16 -2.52 -6.97 -2.01
C VAL A 16 -2.25 -5.59 -1.43
N ALA A 17 -3.31 -4.88 -1.04
CA ALA A 17 -3.22 -3.62 -0.32
C ALA A 17 -3.37 -3.87 1.18
N LEU A 18 -2.35 -3.48 1.95
CA LEU A 18 -2.35 -3.60 3.41
C LEU A 18 -2.40 -2.21 4.05
N GLN A 19 -3.12 -2.13 5.16
CA GLN A 19 -3.13 -1.02 6.11
C GLN A 19 -2.70 -1.54 7.49
N GLU A 20 -2.35 -0.62 8.39
CA GLU A 20 -1.90 -0.97 9.75
C GLU A 20 -0.76 -2.00 9.74
N THR A 21 0.26 -1.73 8.92
CA THR A 21 1.41 -2.64 8.82
C THR A 21 2.27 -2.63 10.08
N HIS A 22 2.23 -1.54 10.86
CA HIS A 22 3.03 -1.34 12.09
C HIS A 22 4.52 -1.62 11.89
N LEU A 23 5.03 -1.42 10.67
CA LEU A 23 6.45 -1.60 10.38
C LEU A 23 7.20 -0.30 10.61
N LYS A 24 8.44 -0.40 11.07
CA LYS A 24 9.38 0.72 11.07
C LYS A 24 10.30 0.67 9.84
N PRO A 25 10.90 1.80 9.43
CA PRO A 25 11.85 1.84 8.31
C PRO A 25 13.00 0.84 8.44
N GLU A 26 13.50 0.64 9.66
CA GLU A 26 14.58 -0.30 9.99
C GLU A 26 14.17 -1.79 9.89
N ASN A 27 12.87 -2.10 9.89
CA ASN A 27 12.41 -3.48 9.76
C ASN A 27 12.38 -3.89 8.28
N SER A 28 13.11 -4.94 7.93
CA SER A 28 13.00 -5.53 6.60
C SER A 28 11.72 -6.36 6.48
N PHE A 29 10.95 -6.11 5.42
CA PHE A 29 9.75 -6.88 5.10
C PHE A 29 9.81 -7.27 3.62
N ARG A 30 10.06 -8.56 3.38
CA ARG A 30 10.19 -9.13 2.04
C ARG A 30 9.36 -10.39 1.95
N LEU A 31 8.69 -10.57 0.82
CA LEU A 31 7.86 -11.72 0.53
C LEU A 31 8.24 -12.27 -0.84
N HIS A 32 8.51 -13.57 -0.90
CA HIS A 32 8.90 -14.22 -2.14
C HIS A 32 7.76 -14.10 -3.17
N GLY A 33 8.11 -13.82 -4.43
CA GLY A 33 7.13 -13.64 -5.51
C GLY A 33 6.45 -12.27 -5.55
N TYR A 34 6.70 -11.39 -4.56
CA TYR A 34 6.07 -10.07 -4.47
C TYR A 34 7.09 -8.95 -4.31
N THR A 35 6.93 -7.88 -5.07
CA THR A 35 7.57 -6.60 -4.83
C THR A 35 6.75 -5.86 -3.80
N VAL A 36 7.41 -5.40 -2.73
CA VAL A 36 6.77 -4.70 -1.62
C VAL A 36 7.07 -3.21 -1.74
N PHE A 37 6.04 -2.41 -1.95
CA PHE A 37 6.07 -0.96 -1.79
C PHE A 37 5.38 -0.59 -0.48
N ARG A 38 5.96 0.31 0.31
CA ARG A 38 5.37 0.71 1.59
C ARG A 38 5.64 2.17 1.92
N LYS A 39 4.75 2.74 2.73
CA LYS A 39 4.93 4.03 3.40
C LYS A 39 4.73 3.79 4.89
N ASP A 40 5.84 3.77 5.62
CA ASP A 40 5.83 3.59 7.07
C ASP A 40 5.45 4.90 7.77
N HIS A 41 4.91 4.81 8.97
CA HIS A 41 4.63 5.99 9.78
C HIS A 41 5.93 6.53 10.40
N PRO A 42 6.21 7.85 10.33
CA PRO A 42 7.48 8.43 10.79
C PRO A 42 7.61 8.51 12.33
N GLY A 43 6.61 8.08 13.09
CA GLY A 43 6.60 8.14 14.55
C GLY A 43 7.50 7.08 15.22
N TYR A 44 7.89 7.35 16.47
CA TYR A 44 8.70 6.42 17.27
C TYR A 44 8.01 5.08 17.55
N ARG A 45 6.67 5.13 17.68
CA ARG A 45 5.82 3.95 17.83
C ARG A 45 5.49 3.38 16.46
N ALA A 46 5.56 2.06 16.36
CA ALA A 46 5.02 1.31 15.23
C ALA A 46 3.49 1.47 15.19
N SER A 47 2.99 2.40 14.38
CA SER A 47 1.55 2.71 14.26
C SER A 47 1.19 2.98 12.81
N GLY A 48 -0.02 2.60 12.38
CA GLY A 48 -0.45 2.82 11.00
C GLY A 48 0.45 2.12 9.99
N GLY A 49 0.80 2.81 8.92
CA GLY A 49 1.57 2.30 7.79
C GLY A 49 0.67 1.66 6.74
N VAL A 50 1.12 1.75 5.48
CA VAL A 50 0.45 1.13 4.33
C VAL A 50 1.46 0.43 3.44
N ALA A 51 1.02 -0.63 2.76
CA ALA A 51 1.82 -1.34 1.77
C ALA A 51 1.00 -1.82 0.57
N LEU A 52 1.68 -1.96 -0.56
CA LEU A 52 1.24 -2.72 -1.72
C LEU A 52 2.23 -3.85 -1.95
N LEU A 53 1.70 -5.08 -2.02
CA LEU A 53 2.44 -6.26 -2.41
C LEU A 53 2.00 -6.58 -3.83
N ILE A 54 2.86 -6.39 -4.81
CA ILE A 54 2.54 -6.59 -6.22
C ILE A 54 3.28 -7.82 -6.71
N SER A 55 2.57 -8.75 -7.35
CA SER A 55 3.17 -9.96 -7.90
C SER A 55 4.27 -9.60 -8.90
N ASN A 56 5.43 -10.23 -8.79
CA ASN A 56 6.56 -10.01 -9.69
C ASN A 56 6.28 -10.44 -11.13
N ASN A 57 5.19 -11.18 -11.35
CA ASN A 57 4.77 -11.65 -12.68
C ASN A 57 3.94 -10.60 -13.45
N ILE A 58 3.64 -9.46 -12.83
CA ILE A 58 2.80 -8.40 -13.40
C ILE A 58 3.61 -7.11 -13.56
N PRO A 59 3.57 -6.46 -14.73
CA PRO A 59 4.10 -5.12 -14.89
C PRO A 59 3.40 -4.15 -13.94
N SER A 60 4.19 -3.35 -13.23
CA SER A 60 3.66 -2.35 -12.31
C SER A 60 4.51 -1.09 -12.31
N SER A 61 3.86 0.02 -11.95
CA SER A 61 4.51 1.32 -11.78
C SER A 61 3.96 2.00 -10.54
N LEU A 62 4.86 2.43 -9.65
CA LEU A 62 4.50 3.18 -8.46
C LEU A 62 4.07 4.59 -8.83
N LEU A 63 3.00 5.09 -8.22
CA LEU A 63 2.55 6.46 -8.38
C LEU A 63 3.11 7.34 -7.26
N THR A 64 3.68 8.49 -7.64
CA THR A 64 4.10 9.51 -6.69
C THR A 64 2.89 10.28 -6.20
N LEU A 65 2.55 10.15 -4.92
CA LEU A 65 1.45 10.87 -4.30
C LEU A 65 1.95 12.04 -3.45
N ASN A 66 1.51 13.25 -3.76
CA ASN A 66 1.63 14.41 -2.91
C ASN A 66 0.40 14.51 -2.00
N THR A 67 0.46 13.84 -0.85
CA THR A 67 -0.64 13.81 0.12
C THR A 67 -0.12 13.76 1.55
N PRO A 68 -0.77 14.45 2.50
CA PRO A 68 -0.46 14.32 3.92
C PRO A 68 -0.90 12.96 4.48
N PHE A 69 -1.72 12.19 3.75
CA PHE A 69 -2.19 10.89 4.22
C PHE A 69 -1.13 9.79 4.13
N GLN A 70 -1.35 8.75 4.92
CA GLN A 70 -0.64 7.48 4.80
C GLN A 70 -1.25 6.74 3.62
N ALA A 71 -0.76 7.05 2.42
CA ALA A 71 -1.24 6.47 1.18
C ALA A 71 -0.09 6.04 0.29
N ILE A 72 -0.32 4.98 -0.47
CA ILE A 72 0.56 4.51 -1.53
C ILE A 72 -0.29 3.99 -2.67
N ALA A 73 0.08 4.30 -3.91
CA ALA A 73 -0.65 3.85 -5.08
C ALA A 73 0.30 3.33 -6.15
N ALA A 74 -0.19 2.40 -6.95
CA ALA A 74 0.51 1.86 -8.11
C ALA A 74 -0.49 1.50 -9.20
N GLN A 75 -0.05 1.59 -10.46
CA GLN A 75 -0.75 0.94 -11.55
C GLN A 75 -0.21 -0.47 -11.74
N ILE A 76 -1.10 -1.43 -11.95
CA ILE A 76 -0.79 -2.82 -12.28
C ILE A 76 -1.45 -3.18 -13.61
N PHE A 77 -0.79 -4.00 -14.41
CA PHE A 77 -1.33 -4.48 -15.67
C PHE A 77 -1.61 -5.99 -15.62
N THR A 78 -2.89 -6.35 -15.48
CA THR A 78 -3.31 -7.76 -15.56
C THR A 78 -3.80 -8.06 -16.99
N HIS A 79 -5.04 -7.69 -17.29
CA HIS A 79 -5.64 -7.63 -18.64
C HIS A 79 -6.14 -6.23 -18.98
N LYS A 80 -6.22 -5.37 -17.97
CA LYS A 80 -6.51 -3.95 -18.02
C LYS A 80 -5.53 -3.25 -17.09
N LEU A 81 -5.27 -1.98 -17.39
CA LEU A 81 -4.53 -1.13 -16.47
C LEU A 81 -5.45 -0.78 -15.29
N ILE A 82 -5.03 -1.11 -14.07
CA ILE A 82 -5.77 -0.87 -12.84
C ILE A 82 -4.91 -0.04 -11.90
N THR A 83 -5.46 1.06 -11.40
CA THR A 83 -4.85 1.84 -10.33
C THR A 83 -5.31 1.30 -8.98
N VAL A 84 -4.36 0.88 -8.12
CA VAL A 84 -4.63 0.44 -6.75
C VAL A 84 -4.03 1.46 -5.80
N CYS A 85 -4.82 1.93 -4.83
CA CYS A 85 -4.38 2.83 -3.77
C CYS A 85 -4.68 2.19 -2.41
N SER A 86 -3.65 2.00 -1.58
CA SER A 86 -3.82 1.69 -0.16
C SER A 86 -3.78 2.99 0.62
N LEU A 87 -4.84 3.26 1.39
CA LEU A 87 -5.01 4.46 2.20
C LEU A 87 -5.34 4.09 3.63
N TYR A 88 -4.58 4.61 4.59
CA TYR A 88 -4.89 4.52 6.01
C TYR A 88 -5.26 5.89 6.56
N LEU A 89 -6.45 5.98 7.17
CA LEU A 89 -6.97 7.16 7.86
C LEU A 89 -7.05 6.84 9.35
N PRO A 90 -6.20 7.44 10.21
CA PRO A 90 -6.22 7.15 11.63
C PRO A 90 -7.57 7.49 12.27
N PRO A 91 -8.02 6.71 13.27
CA PRO A 91 -9.25 6.99 13.99
C PRO A 91 -9.19 8.36 14.66
N ASN A 92 -10.35 9.00 14.84
CA ASN A 92 -10.52 10.28 15.55
C ASN A 92 -9.71 11.46 14.96
N THR A 93 -9.21 11.34 13.72
CA THR A 93 -8.54 12.44 13.03
C THR A 93 -9.54 13.16 12.13
N GLN A 94 -9.56 14.49 12.15
CA GLN A 94 -10.36 15.25 11.18
C GLN A 94 -9.80 15.04 9.78
N ILE A 95 -10.60 14.46 8.90
CA ILE A 95 -10.23 14.23 7.50
C ILE A 95 -10.67 15.44 6.68
N GLY A 96 -9.71 16.20 6.18
CA GLY A 96 -9.97 17.32 5.27
C GLY A 96 -10.48 16.81 3.92
N GLN A 97 -11.72 17.14 3.56
CA GLN A 97 -12.32 16.75 2.27
C GLN A 97 -11.46 17.22 1.08
N THR A 98 -10.87 18.41 1.17
CA THR A 98 -9.94 18.94 0.15
C THR A 98 -8.73 18.04 -0.04
N ASN A 99 -8.13 17.50 1.04
CA ASN A 99 -6.99 16.60 0.92
C ASN A 99 -7.38 15.27 0.29
N LEU A 100 -8.58 14.75 0.58
CA LEU A 100 -9.09 13.54 -0.08
C LEU A 100 -9.35 13.77 -1.56
N ASN A 101 -9.99 14.88 -1.92
CA ASN A 101 -10.22 15.24 -3.31
C ASN A 101 -8.89 15.40 -4.06
N ASN A 102 -7.91 16.06 -3.45
CA ASN A 102 -6.56 16.19 -4.03
C ASN A 102 -5.87 14.83 -4.21
N LEU A 103 -6.07 13.87 -3.30
CA LEU A 103 -5.57 12.51 -3.48
C LEU A 103 -6.26 11.83 -4.66
N MET A 104 -7.58 11.92 -4.75
CA MET A 104 -8.36 11.31 -5.84
C MET A 104 -7.96 11.87 -7.21
N LEU A 105 -7.71 13.18 -7.32
CA LEU A 105 -7.25 13.81 -8.56
C LEU A 105 -5.86 13.36 -9.03
N GLN A 106 -5.07 12.71 -8.15
CA GLN A 106 -3.76 12.16 -8.50
C GLN A 106 -3.83 10.70 -8.98
N LEU A 107 -5.01 10.07 -8.94
CA LEU A 107 -5.20 8.68 -9.37
C LEU A 107 -5.77 8.67 -10.80
N PRO A 108 -5.07 8.05 -11.77
CA PRO A 108 -5.51 7.93 -13.16
C PRO A 108 -6.58 6.85 -13.36
#